data_AF-A0A970Q0W1-F1
#
_entry.id   AF-A0A970Q0W1-F1
#
_cell.length_a   1.000
_cell.length_b   1.000
_cell.length_c   1.000
_cell.angle_alpha   90.00
_cell.angle_beta   90.00
_cell.angle_gamma   90.00
#
_symmetry.space_group_name_H-M   'P 1'
#
loop_
_entity.id
_entity.type
_entity.pdbx_description
1 polymer ?
#
loop_
_entity_poly.entity_id
_entity_poly.type
_entity_poly.pdbx_seq_one_letter_code
_entity_poly.pdbx_strand_id
1 'polypeptide(L)'
;EVNKVAIPPLPTRLEMLQGGKVQAAILPEPLAGLAVINGAIVLGSTYEMGQKAGAIAFTEQVLQDHPEELQAIFRAYNKAVAYLNIEATDADLDFIIQEQGFPAEIKDSIQLPEYGVATPPDKLVFMDVVKWMQEKDLIKEAYAYQDLVDETVLR
;
A
#
# COMPACT_ATOMS: atom_id res chain seq x y z
N GLU A 1 -5.55 -24.34 15.81
CA GLU A 1 -4.46 -24.22 14.82
C GLU A 1 -5.05 -23.68 13.52
N VAL A 2 -4.41 -22.70 12.85
CA VAL A 2 -4.93 -22.08 11.63
C VAL A 2 -4.21 -22.69 10.42
N ASN A 3 -4.96 -23.32 9.51
CA ASN A 3 -4.40 -23.84 8.26
C ASN A 3 -4.17 -22.68 7.27
N LYS A 4 -2.94 -22.50 6.82
CA LYS A 4 -2.55 -21.43 5.88
C LYS A 4 -2.28 -22.03 4.50
N VAL A 5 -2.92 -21.46 3.47
CA VAL A 5 -2.77 -21.88 2.07
C VAL A 5 -2.31 -20.69 1.23
N ALA A 6 -1.32 -20.91 0.37
CA ALA A 6 -0.82 -19.89 -0.54
C ALA A 6 -1.70 -19.86 -1.82
N ILE A 7 -2.39 -18.76 -2.04
CA ILE A 7 -3.22 -18.53 -3.23
C ILE A 7 -2.78 -17.19 -3.85
N PRO A 8 -1.82 -17.19 -4.79
CA PRO A 8 -1.24 -15.95 -5.30
C PRO A 8 -2.24 -15.02 -6.01
N PRO A 9 -3.14 -15.49 -6.90
CA PRO A 9 -4.07 -14.61 -7.59
C PRO A 9 -5.11 -14.01 -6.63
N LEU A 10 -5.21 -12.69 -6.60
CA LEU A 10 -6.18 -11.97 -5.76
C LEU A 10 -7.64 -12.33 -6.06
N PRO A 11 -8.10 -12.44 -7.33
CA PRO A 11 -9.48 -12.84 -7.62
C PRO A 11 -9.81 -14.22 -7.07
N THR A 12 -8.89 -15.19 -7.22
CA THR A 12 -9.06 -16.56 -6.70
C THR A 12 -9.17 -16.58 -5.18
N ARG A 13 -8.45 -15.71 -4.46
CA ARG A 13 -8.60 -15.59 -2.99
C ARG A 13 -10.02 -15.17 -2.61
N LEU A 14 -10.57 -14.17 -3.31
CA LEU A 14 -11.93 -13.69 -3.09
C LEU A 14 -12.97 -14.78 -3.39
N GLU A 15 -12.85 -15.44 -4.56
CA GLU A 15 -13.74 -16.55 -4.95
C GLU A 15 -13.72 -17.69 -3.93
N MET A 16 -12.54 -18.07 -3.44
CA MET A 16 -12.40 -19.13 -2.44
C MET A 16 -12.98 -18.73 -1.08
N LEU A 17 -12.91 -17.45 -0.70
CA LEU A 17 -13.55 -16.94 0.51
C LEU A 17 -15.08 -17.01 0.37
N GLN A 18 -15.62 -16.47 -0.73
CA GLN A 18 -17.06 -16.44 -1.01
C GLN A 18 -17.66 -17.84 -1.16
N GLY A 19 -16.92 -18.77 -1.77
CA GLY A 19 -17.31 -20.16 -1.92
C GLY A 19 -17.09 -21.02 -0.67
N GLY A 20 -16.66 -20.44 0.46
CA GLY A 20 -16.43 -21.14 1.73
C GLY A 20 -15.29 -22.16 1.70
N LYS A 21 -14.38 -22.07 0.72
CA LYS A 21 -13.18 -22.93 0.61
C LYS A 21 -12.09 -22.49 1.57
N VAL A 22 -12.05 -21.21 1.92
CA VAL A 22 -11.24 -20.66 3.02
C VAL A 22 -12.12 -19.90 4.00
N GLN A 23 -11.71 -19.86 5.27
CA GLN A 23 -12.46 -19.20 6.34
C GLN A 23 -12.10 -17.72 6.49
N ALA A 24 -10.92 -17.31 6.00
CA ALA A 24 -10.43 -15.94 6.02
C ALA A 24 -9.47 -15.73 4.84
N ALA A 25 -9.37 -14.49 4.36
CA ALA A 25 -8.42 -14.10 3.32
C ALA A 25 -7.83 -12.71 3.63
N ILE A 26 -6.59 -12.48 3.20
CA ILE A 26 -5.98 -11.15 3.16
C ILE A 26 -6.18 -10.59 1.76
N LEU A 27 -6.96 -9.51 1.67
CA LEU A 27 -7.34 -8.82 0.43
C LEU A 27 -7.01 -7.33 0.55
N PRO A 28 -6.44 -6.70 -0.47
CA PRO A 28 -6.35 -5.25 -0.56
C PRO A 28 -7.69 -4.65 -1.02
N GLU A 29 -7.85 -3.34 -0.85
CA GLU A 29 -8.90 -2.62 -1.57
C GLU A 29 -8.64 -2.67 -3.09
N PRO A 30 -9.69 -2.73 -3.92
CA PRO A 30 -11.13 -2.71 -3.57
C PRO A 30 -11.75 -4.07 -3.25
N LEU A 31 -10.96 -5.16 -3.31
CA LEU A 31 -11.48 -6.53 -3.13
C LEU A 31 -11.92 -6.81 -1.69
N ALA A 32 -11.29 -6.15 -0.71
CA ALA A 32 -11.73 -6.20 0.68
C ALA A 32 -13.14 -5.63 0.84
N GLY A 33 -13.41 -4.42 0.31
CA GLY A 33 -14.75 -3.83 0.26
C GLY A 33 -15.76 -4.73 -0.46
N LEU A 34 -15.39 -5.30 -1.61
CA LEU A 34 -16.26 -6.23 -2.35
C LEU A 34 -16.57 -7.49 -1.53
N ALA A 35 -15.62 -8.03 -0.77
CA ALA A 35 -15.87 -9.16 0.12
C ALA A 35 -16.92 -8.82 1.19
N VAL A 36 -16.82 -7.61 1.78
CA VAL A 36 -17.76 -7.13 2.80
C VAL A 36 -19.17 -6.94 2.23
N ILE A 37 -19.30 -6.37 1.03
CA ILE A 37 -20.58 -6.27 0.32
C ILE A 37 -21.23 -7.65 0.13
N ASN A 38 -20.40 -8.67 -0.11
CA ASN A 38 -20.85 -10.06 -0.28
C ASN A 38 -21.01 -10.82 1.05
N GLY A 39 -21.04 -10.10 2.19
CA GLY A 39 -21.36 -10.66 3.51
C GLY A 39 -20.15 -11.12 4.33
N ALA A 40 -18.92 -10.88 3.88
CA ALA A 40 -17.74 -11.10 4.70
C ALA A 40 -17.65 -10.06 5.83
N ILE A 41 -16.88 -10.37 6.87
CA ILE A 41 -16.60 -9.46 7.98
C ILE A 41 -15.10 -9.13 8.01
N VAL A 42 -14.78 -7.88 8.35
CA VAL A 42 -13.39 -7.46 8.55
C VAL A 42 -12.90 -8.00 9.90
N LEU A 43 -11.86 -8.84 9.88
CA LEU A 43 -11.22 -9.37 11.10
C LEU A 43 -10.10 -8.47 11.62
N GLY A 44 -9.55 -7.62 10.76
CA GLY A 44 -8.53 -6.63 11.08
C GLY A 44 -7.99 -5.97 9.81
N SER A 45 -7.45 -4.77 9.94
CA SER A 45 -6.88 -4.01 8.83
C SER A 45 -5.46 -3.54 9.12
N THR A 46 -4.59 -3.55 8.10
CA THR A 46 -3.26 -2.94 8.20
C THR A 46 -3.33 -1.42 8.37
N TYR A 47 -4.48 -0.80 8.04
CA TYR A 47 -4.73 0.61 8.35
C TYR A 47 -4.77 0.87 9.85
N GLU A 48 -5.47 0.02 10.61
CA GLU A 48 -5.64 0.14 12.07
C GLU A 48 -4.33 -0.16 12.83
N MET A 49 -3.44 -0.94 12.21
CA MET A 49 -2.13 -1.26 12.80
C MET A 49 -1.16 -0.08 12.77
N GLY A 50 -1.45 0.99 12.00
CA GLY A 50 -0.69 2.25 11.95
C GLY A 50 0.70 2.17 11.30
N GLN A 51 1.34 1.00 11.33
CA GLN A 51 2.68 0.76 10.80
C GLN A 51 2.60 0.20 9.37
N LYS A 52 2.76 1.07 8.37
CA LYS A 52 2.77 0.68 6.96
C LYS A 52 4.21 0.63 6.44
N ALA A 53 4.68 -0.55 6.08
CA ALA A 53 6.00 -0.76 5.49
C ALA A 53 5.99 -0.47 3.97
N GLY A 54 5.65 0.76 3.59
CA GLY A 54 5.71 1.24 2.20
C GLY A 54 6.85 2.24 2.02
N ALA A 55 7.46 2.26 0.82
CA ALA A 55 8.50 3.23 0.48
C ALA A 55 8.44 3.61 -1.01
N ILE A 56 8.85 4.83 -1.31
CA ILE A 56 9.22 5.26 -2.67
C ILE A 56 10.74 5.14 -2.74
N ALA A 57 11.24 4.39 -3.70
CA ALA A 57 12.67 4.13 -3.84
C ALA A 57 13.21 4.78 -5.13
N PHE A 58 14.37 5.41 -5.01
CA PHE A 58 15.16 5.90 -6.12
C PHE A 58 16.52 5.23 -6.10
N THR A 59 17.18 5.15 -7.26
CA THR A 59 18.57 4.71 -7.31
C THR A 59 19.46 5.77 -6.68
N GLU A 60 20.54 5.34 -6.04
CA GLU A 60 21.55 6.25 -5.47
C GLU A 60 22.07 7.24 -6.53
N GLN A 61 22.25 6.78 -7.76
CA GLN A 61 22.69 7.63 -8.86
C GLN A 61 21.72 8.79 -9.12
N VAL A 62 20.40 8.55 -9.15
CA VAL A 62 19.42 9.62 -9.39
C VAL A 62 19.34 10.57 -8.20
N LEU A 63 19.53 10.07 -6.97
CA LEU A 63 19.62 10.91 -5.77
C LEU A 63 20.80 11.90 -5.86
N GLN A 64 21.94 11.46 -6.37
CA GLN A 64 23.15 12.28 -6.51
C GLN A 64 23.10 13.21 -7.73
N ASP A 65 22.68 12.68 -8.88
CA ASP A 65 22.77 13.38 -10.16
C ASP A 65 21.59 14.33 -10.41
N HIS A 66 20.41 14.04 -9.83
CA HIS A 66 19.14 14.74 -10.12
C HIS A 66 18.32 15.13 -8.87
N PRO A 67 18.92 15.74 -7.83
CA PRO A 67 18.21 16.05 -6.58
C PRO A 67 17.07 17.06 -6.77
N GLU A 68 17.20 18.02 -7.70
CA GLU A 68 16.17 19.05 -7.94
C GLU A 68 14.92 18.47 -8.62
N GLU A 69 15.11 17.52 -9.54
CA GLU A 69 14.03 16.80 -10.20
C GLU A 69 13.28 15.88 -9.23
N LEU A 70 13.99 15.22 -8.30
CA LEU A 70 13.36 14.44 -7.25
C LEU A 70 12.52 15.30 -6.31
N GLN A 71 13.02 16.46 -5.91
CA GLN A 71 12.21 17.43 -5.15
C GLN A 71 10.98 17.87 -5.95
N ALA A 72 11.09 18.03 -7.28
CA ALA A 72 9.95 18.33 -8.13
C ALA A 72 8.90 17.20 -8.15
N ILE A 73 9.34 15.94 -8.17
CA ILE A 73 8.45 14.78 -8.05
C ILE A 73 7.69 14.82 -6.73
N PHE A 74 8.36 15.06 -5.61
CA PHE A 74 7.67 15.13 -4.31
C PHE A 74 6.73 16.33 -4.18
N ARG A 75 7.05 17.48 -4.79
CA ARG A 75 6.10 18.59 -4.92
C ARG A 75 4.86 18.20 -5.73
N ALA A 76 5.04 17.48 -6.83
CA ALA A 76 3.92 16.99 -7.65
C ALA A 76 3.08 15.94 -6.89
N TYR A 77 3.72 15.01 -6.19
CA TYR A 77 3.06 14.03 -5.34
C TYR A 77 2.22 14.71 -4.25
N ASN A 78 2.77 15.70 -3.53
CA ASN A 78 2.04 16.41 -2.48
C ASN A 78 0.86 17.22 -3.02
N LYS A 79 0.96 17.75 -4.25
CA LYS A 79 -0.19 18.37 -4.94
C LYS A 79 -1.26 17.34 -5.29
N ALA A 80 -0.88 16.15 -5.76
CA ALA A 80 -1.82 15.07 -6.03
C ALA A 80 -2.51 14.59 -4.75
N VAL A 81 -1.79 14.48 -3.63
CA VAL A 81 -2.38 14.20 -2.31
C VAL A 81 -3.43 15.25 -1.93
N ALA A 82 -3.09 16.54 -2.05
CA ALA A 82 -4.03 17.62 -1.73
C ALA A 82 -5.28 17.56 -2.62
N TYR A 83 -5.10 17.31 -3.93
CA TYR A 83 -6.20 17.12 -4.86
C TYR A 83 -7.08 15.93 -4.46
N LEU A 84 -6.49 14.76 -4.22
CA LEU A 84 -7.22 13.54 -3.88
C LEU A 84 -8.02 13.68 -2.57
N ASN A 85 -7.50 14.43 -1.59
CA ASN A 85 -8.16 14.60 -0.30
C ASN A 85 -9.29 15.65 -0.31
N ILE A 86 -9.29 16.61 -1.25
CA ILE A 86 -10.17 17.80 -1.19
C ILE A 86 -11.05 17.93 -2.44
N GLU A 87 -10.52 17.59 -3.60
CA GLU A 87 -11.11 17.92 -4.91
C GLU A 87 -11.48 16.69 -5.75
N ALA A 88 -11.12 15.48 -5.31
CA ALA A 88 -11.43 14.25 -6.04
C ALA A 88 -12.94 14.09 -6.31
N THR A 89 -13.25 13.61 -7.50
CA THR A 89 -14.61 13.46 -8.02
C THR A 89 -14.91 12.01 -8.40
N ASP A 90 -16.18 11.71 -8.66
CA ASP A 90 -16.61 10.42 -9.20
C ASP A 90 -15.94 10.08 -10.54
N ALA A 91 -15.53 11.09 -11.32
CA ALA A 91 -14.82 10.87 -12.59
C ALA A 91 -13.40 10.34 -12.36
N ASP A 92 -12.74 10.73 -11.28
CA ASP A 92 -11.43 10.18 -10.89
C ASP A 92 -11.56 8.71 -10.47
N LEU A 93 -12.64 8.37 -9.76
CA LEU A 93 -12.96 6.99 -9.44
C LEU A 93 -13.25 6.16 -10.70
N ASP A 94 -14.03 6.70 -11.64
CA ASP A 94 -14.29 6.04 -12.92
C ASP A 94 -13.00 5.78 -13.70
N PHE A 95 -12.11 6.77 -13.73
CA PHE A 95 -10.79 6.64 -14.34
C PHE A 95 -9.97 5.52 -13.68
N ILE A 96 -9.92 5.48 -12.34
CA ILE A 96 -9.20 4.42 -11.60
C ILE A 96 -9.78 3.04 -11.90
N ILE A 97 -11.11 2.89 -11.88
CA ILE A 97 -11.79 1.61 -12.15
C ILE A 97 -11.44 1.13 -13.56
N GLN A 98 -11.49 2.03 -14.54
CA GLN A 98 -11.16 1.71 -15.93
C GLN A 98 -9.69 1.31 -16.09
N GLU A 99 -8.75 2.12 -15.59
CA GLU A 99 -7.31 1.87 -15.75
C GLU A 99 -6.83 0.62 -15.00
N GLN A 100 -7.45 0.30 -13.86
CA GLN A 100 -7.13 -0.90 -13.09
C GLN A 100 -7.88 -2.15 -13.60
N GLY A 101 -8.80 -1.98 -14.56
CA GLY A 101 -9.62 -3.08 -15.10
C GLY A 101 -10.55 -3.70 -14.06
N PHE A 102 -11.02 -2.89 -13.10
CA PHE A 102 -11.94 -3.35 -12.07
C PHE A 102 -13.38 -3.45 -12.62
N PRO A 103 -14.21 -4.38 -12.09
CA PRO A 103 -15.63 -4.45 -12.46
C PRO A 103 -16.39 -3.18 -12.07
N ALA A 104 -17.28 -2.64 -12.91
CA ALA A 104 -17.97 -1.37 -12.62
C ALA A 104 -18.77 -1.40 -11.31
N GLU A 105 -19.23 -2.58 -10.90
CA GLU A 105 -20.00 -2.83 -9.68
C GLU A 105 -19.23 -2.49 -8.40
N ILE A 106 -17.90 -2.36 -8.46
CA ILE A 106 -17.10 -2.01 -7.29
C ILE A 106 -17.14 -0.51 -6.97
N LYS A 107 -17.67 0.34 -7.87
CA LYS A 107 -17.63 1.80 -7.72
C LYS A 107 -18.21 2.27 -6.38
N ASP A 108 -19.40 1.78 -6.05
CA ASP A 108 -20.11 2.15 -4.82
C ASP A 108 -19.43 1.60 -3.56
N SER A 109 -18.49 0.66 -3.72
CA SER A 109 -17.71 0.07 -2.64
C SER A 109 -16.38 0.78 -2.37
N ILE A 110 -15.87 1.53 -3.35
CA ILE A 110 -14.58 2.20 -3.22
C ILE A 110 -14.77 3.44 -2.36
N GLN A 111 -14.07 3.45 -1.23
CA GLN A 111 -13.81 4.67 -0.47
C GLN A 111 -12.32 4.97 -0.59
N LEU A 112 -11.99 6.13 -1.16
CA LEU A 112 -10.61 6.59 -1.18
C LEU A 112 -10.15 6.83 0.27
N PRO A 113 -8.96 6.32 0.65
CA PRO A 113 -8.41 6.63 1.96
C PRO A 113 -7.97 8.10 2.02
N GLU A 114 -7.76 8.60 3.23
CA GLU A 114 -7.01 9.84 3.39
C GLU A 114 -5.55 9.60 2.98
N TYR A 115 -5.08 10.38 2.01
CA TYR A 115 -3.71 10.30 1.52
C TYR A 115 -2.78 11.20 2.35
N GLY A 116 -1.61 10.67 2.70
CA GLY A 116 -0.56 11.42 3.38
C GLY A 116 0.45 12.03 2.40
N VAL A 117 0.92 13.24 2.70
CA VAL A 117 2.07 13.84 2.02
C VAL A 117 3.31 12.95 2.16
N ALA A 118 4.26 13.13 1.25
CA ALA A 118 5.52 12.39 1.30
C ALA A 118 6.27 12.71 2.60
N THR A 119 6.68 11.66 3.30
CA THR A 119 7.44 11.71 4.55
C THR A 119 8.54 10.66 4.49
N PRO A 120 9.64 10.85 5.24
CA PRO A 120 10.65 9.80 5.33
C PRO A 120 10.03 8.57 6.01
N PRO A 121 10.45 7.33 5.66
CA PRO A 121 9.99 6.12 6.33
C PRO A 121 10.15 6.24 7.84
N ASP A 122 9.16 5.79 8.63
CA ASP A 122 9.27 5.85 10.08
C ASP A 122 10.43 4.95 10.59
N LYS A 123 11.27 5.49 11.47
CA LYS A 123 12.46 4.78 11.98
C LYS A 123 12.10 3.52 12.76
N LEU A 124 11.02 3.53 13.54
CA LEU A 124 10.59 2.37 14.30
C LEU A 124 10.02 1.29 13.37
N VAL A 125 9.22 1.69 12.38
CA VAL A 125 8.71 0.75 11.36
C VAL A 125 9.87 0.13 10.58
N PHE A 126 10.84 0.92 10.16
CA PHE A 126 12.04 0.42 9.49
C PHE A 126 12.78 -0.62 10.33
N MET A 127 13.06 -0.29 11.60
CA MET A 127 13.76 -1.19 12.51
C MET A 127 12.99 -2.49 12.75
N ASP A 128 11.67 -2.41 12.89
CA ASP A 128 10.82 -3.59 13.08
C ASP A 128 10.82 -4.51 11.85
N VAL A 129 10.74 -3.93 10.64
CA VAL A 129 10.84 -4.68 9.38
C VAL A 129 12.21 -5.34 9.23
N VAL A 130 13.31 -4.61 9.44
CA VAL A 130 14.67 -5.18 9.35
C VAL A 130 14.83 -6.33 10.33
N LYS A 131 14.39 -6.14 11.58
CA LYS A 131 14.42 -7.19 12.60
C LYS A 131 13.61 -8.41 12.18
N TRP A 132 12.37 -8.21 11.71
CA TRP A 132 11.53 -9.31 11.25
C TRP A 132 12.18 -10.07 10.08
N MET A 133 12.77 -9.37 9.11
CA MET A 133 13.45 -9.99 7.98
C MET A 133 14.67 -10.81 8.42
N GLN A 134 15.43 -10.35 9.43
CA GLN A 134 16.54 -11.12 10.02
C GLN A 134 16.05 -12.35 10.75
N GLU A 135 15.02 -12.24 11.59
CA GLU A 135 14.43 -13.38 12.31
C GLU A 135 13.84 -14.44 11.38
N LYS A 136 13.54 -14.06 10.13
CA LYS A 136 13.05 -14.95 9.07
C LYS A 136 14.15 -15.41 8.10
N ASP A 137 15.41 -15.06 8.35
CA ASP A 137 16.56 -15.34 7.48
C ASP A 137 16.35 -14.86 6.02
N LEU A 138 15.59 -13.77 5.84
CA LEU A 138 15.29 -13.19 4.52
C LEU A 138 16.37 -12.21 4.04
N ILE A 139 17.18 -11.68 4.97
CA ILE A 139 18.34 -10.82 4.69
C ILE A 139 19.55 -11.31 5.46
N LYS A 140 20.73 -11.12 4.88
CA LYS A 140 22.01 -11.57 5.46
C LYS A 140 22.69 -10.49 6.31
N GLU A 141 22.44 -9.24 5.99
CA GLU A 141 23.11 -8.09 6.59
C GLU A 141 22.09 -7.24 7.37
N ALA A 142 22.58 -6.56 8.40
CA ALA A 142 21.81 -5.57 9.13
C ALA A 142 21.97 -4.22 8.43
N TYR A 143 20.89 -3.69 7.86
CA TYR A 143 20.87 -2.33 7.32
C TYR A 143 20.57 -1.34 8.43
N ALA A 144 21.36 -0.28 8.54
CA ALA A 144 21.01 0.88 9.34
C ALA A 144 20.04 1.77 8.56
N TYR A 145 19.28 2.60 9.28
CA TYR A 145 18.28 3.48 8.68
C TYR A 145 18.89 4.42 7.62
N GLN A 146 20.03 5.03 7.94
CA GLN A 146 20.73 5.93 7.04
C GLN A 146 21.32 5.25 5.80
N ASP A 147 21.39 3.92 5.76
CA ASP A 147 21.90 3.19 4.60
C ASP A 147 20.84 3.12 3.48
N LEU A 148 19.55 3.28 3.83
CA LEU A 148 18.42 3.07 2.93
C LEU A 148 17.47 4.27 2.85
N VAL A 149 17.66 5.29 3.68
CA VAL A 149 16.78 6.47 3.72
C VAL A 149 17.56 7.75 3.47
N ASP A 150 17.18 8.43 2.39
CA ASP A 150 17.62 9.79 2.08
C ASP A 150 16.57 10.81 2.55
N GLU A 151 16.98 11.75 3.42
CA GLU A 151 16.11 12.80 3.96
C GLU A 151 16.25 14.15 3.21
N THR A 152 17.10 14.21 2.18
CA THR A 152 17.50 15.47 1.52
C THR A 152 16.57 15.87 0.37
N VAL A 153 15.90 14.90 -0.24
CA VAL A 153 15.07 15.10 -1.44
C VAL A 153 13.58 15.38 -1.16
N LEU A 154 13.15 15.35 0.10
CA LEU A 154 11.75 15.58 0.51
C LEU A 154 11.37 17.07 0.65
N ARG A 155 12.28 18.00 0.35
CA ARG A 155 12.10 19.44 0.59
C ARG A 155 11.60 20.21 -0.64
#